data_AF-A0A1G2BJV9-F1
#
_entry.id   AF-A0A1G2BJV9-F1
#
_cell.length_a   1.000
_cell.length_b   1.000
_cell.length_c   1.000
_cell.angle_alpha   90.00
_cell.angle_beta   90.00
_cell.angle_gamma   90.00
#
_symmetry.space_group_name_H-M   'P 1'
#
loop_
_entity.id
_entity.type
_entity.pdbx_description
1 polymer ?
#
loop_
_entity_poly.entity_id
_entity_poly.type
_entity_poly.pdbx_seq_one_letter_code
_entity_poly.pdbx_strand_id
1 'polypeptide(L)'
;MNVEEPKIESKDLSQEGKVVCSYCGGIIGEFKGEGTSHGICPNCRLKLERGEIEAPKQTFDFEGMAKVLAQEKIGIIESAMPLEEKLKALLEDQSYDGFIASQLRLTIDHNSTEEHLQDVAKALKMRFGLE
;
A
#
# COMPACT_ATOMS: atom_id res chain seq x y z
N MET A 1 21.35 2.87 -51.57
CA MET A 1 21.65 3.90 -50.56
C MET A 1 21.09 3.37 -49.26
N ASN A 2 21.94 2.77 -48.43
CA ASN A 2 21.51 2.25 -47.13
C ASN A 2 21.45 3.43 -46.17
N VAL A 3 20.23 3.80 -45.78
CA VAL A 3 20.02 4.74 -44.69
C VAL A 3 20.07 3.90 -43.42
N GLU A 4 21.21 3.89 -42.76
CA GLU A 4 21.31 3.39 -41.39
C GLU A 4 20.43 4.27 -40.50
N GLU A 5 19.41 3.64 -39.91
CA GLU A 5 18.59 4.25 -38.87
C GLU A 5 19.46 4.52 -37.63
N PRO A 6 19.35 5.70 -36.99
CA PRO A 6 20.09 5.96 -35.76
C PRO A 6 19.56 5.03 -34.66
N LYS A 7 20.41 4.08 -34.26
CA LYS A 7 20.23 3.27 -33.05
C LYS A 7 20.04 4.22 -31.87
N ILE A 8 18.83 4.23 -31.32
CA ILE A 8 18.57 4.79 -30.00
C ILE A 8 19.28 3.86 -29.01
N GLU A 9 20.48 4.24 -28.58
CA GLU A 9 21.11 3.64 -27.41
C GLU A 9 20.18 3.89 -26.22
N SER A 10 19.43 2.86 -25.85
CA SER A 10 18.74 2.76 -24.57
C SER A 10 19.79 2.87 -23.46
N LYS A 11 20.06 4.08 -22.99
CA LYS A 11 20.78 4.31 -21.74
C LYS A 11 19.90 3.82 -20.61
N ASP A 12 20.01 2.53 -20.33
CA ASP A 12 19.60 1.87 -19.10
C ASP A 12 20.51 2.40 -17.97
N LEU A 13 20.28 3.66 -17.58
CA LEU A 13 20.92 4.25 -16.42
C LEU A 13 20.11 3.79 -15.22
N SER A 14 20.48 2.63 -14.68
CA SER A 14 19.97 2.16 -13.39
C SER A 14 20.03 3.32 -12.37
N GLN A 15 18.88 3.68 -11.82
CA GLN A 15 18.72 4.73 -10.81
C GLN A 15 18.98 4.21 -9.38
N GLU A 16 19.52 2.99 -9.28
CA GLU A 16 19.87 2.34 -8.03
C GLU A 16 21.00 3.10 -7.31
N GLY A 17 20.87 3.28 -5.99
CA GLY A 17 21.81 4.06 -5.19
C GLY A 17 21.75 5.57 -5.44
N LYS A 18 20.71 6.07 -6.10
CA LYS A 18 20.49 7.51 -6.34
C LYS A 18 19.27 8.03 -5.59
N VAL A 19 19.31 9.32 -5.28
CA VAL A 19 18.13 10.08 -4.88
C VAL A 19 17.57 10.75 -6.12
N VAL A 20 16.34 10.44 -6.52
CA VAL A 20 15.69 11.00 -7.71
C VAL A 20 14.57 11.95 -7.32
N CYS A 21 14.33 12.96 -8.15
CA CYS A 21 13.25 13.90 -7.93
C CYS A 21 11.90 13.29 -8.28
N SER A 22 10.96 13.28 -7.34
CA SER A 22 9.59 12.75 -7.52
C SER A 22 8.75 13.46 -8.59
N TYR A 23 9.20 14.60 -9.11
CA TYR A 23 8.48 15.40 -10.11
C TYR A 23 9.08 15.32 -11.51
N CYS A 24 10.40 15.45 -11.63
CA CYS A 24 11.08 15.48 -12.92
C CYS A 24 11.96 14.26 -13.19
N GLY A 25 12.07 13.30 -12.26
CA GLY A 25 12.93 12.12 -12.37
C GLY A 25 14.44 12.42 -12.34
N GLY A 26 14.83 13.69 -12.20
CA GLY A 26 16.24 14.09 -12.18
C GLY A 26 16.96 13.58 -10.93
N ILE A 27 18.18 13.10 -11.09
CA ILE A 27 19.04 12.68 -9.96
C ILE A 27 19.44 13.94 -9.16
N ILE A 28 19.10 13.96 -7.87
CA ILE A 28 19.37 15.06 -6.94
C ILE A 28 20.40 14.70 -5.87
N GLY A 29 20.84 13.44 -5.82
CA GLY A 29 21.85 12.98 -4.87
C GLY A 29 22.16 11.50 -5.01
N GLU A 30 22.96 11.00 -4.07
CA GLU A 30 23.31 9.60 -3.95
C GLU A 30 22.70 9.03 -2.67
N PHE A 31 22.15 7.82 -2.76
CA PHE A 31 21.55 7.09 -1.66
C PHE A 31 22.47 5.92 -1.29
N LYS A 32 23.03 5.94 -0.07
CA LYS A 32 23.89 4.87 0.44
C LYS A 32 23.05 3.71 0.99
N GLY A 33 22.21 3.13 0.15
CA GLY A 33 21.35 1.99 0.46
C GLY A 33 20.91 1.27 -0.82
N GLU A 34 20.33 0.08 -0.68
CA GLU A 34 19.79 -0.66 -1.81
C GLU A 34 18.51 0.03 -2.34
N GLY A 35 18.39 0.16 -3.66
CA GLY A 35 17.25 0.80 -4.33
C GLY A 35 17.39 2.30 -4.58
N THR A 36 16.27 2.95 -4.91
CA THR A 36 16.20 4.37 -5.29
C THR A 36 15.42 5.17 -4.25
N SER A 37 16.03 6.22 -3.71
CA SER A 37 15.37 7.14 -2.78
C SER A 37 14.73 8.30 -3.55
N HIS A 38 13.64 8.87 -3.04
CA HIS A 38 12.87 9.90 -3.73
C HIS A 38 12.83 11.21 -2.92
N GLY A 39 13.01 12.36 -3.59
CA GLY A 39 12.96 13.69 -2.99
C GLY A 39 12.48 14.78 -3.96
N ILE A 40 12.62 16.06 -3.61
CA ILE A 40 12.21 17.17 -4.49
C ILE A 40 13.43 18.02 -4.86
N CYS A 41 13.69 18.21 -6.16
CA CYS A 41 14.79 19.06 -6.60
C CYS A 41 14.48 20.55 -6.36
N PRO A 42 15.50 21.42 -6.19
CA PRO A 42 15.28 22.84 -5.95
C PRO A 42 14.40 23.53 -7.01
N ASN A 43 14.52 23.12 -8.28
CA ASN A 43 13.71 23.67 -9.36
C ASN A 43 12.22 23.29 -9.24
N CYS A 44 11.91 22.01 -8.98
CA CYS A 44 10.52 21.58 -8.78
C CYS A 44 9.95 22.16 -7.48
N ARG A 45 10.77 22.33 -6.44
CA ARG A 45 10.35 23.01 -5.21
C ARG A 45 9.96 24.48 -5.48
N LEU A 46 10.76 25.22 -6.23
CA LEU A 46 10.43 26.59 -6.61
C LEU A 46 9.16 26.68 -7.44
N LYS A 47 8.96 25.76 -8.40
CA LYS A 47 7.73 25.69 -9.19
C LYS A 47 6.51 25.37 -8.32
N LEU A 48 6.66 24.48 -7.33
CA LEU A 48 5.60 24.16 -6.37
C LEU A 48 5.25 25.37 -5.50
N GLU A 49 6.25 26.08 -4.98
CA GLU A 49 6.07 27.29 -4.17
C GLU A 49 5.42 28.45 -4.96
N ARG A 50 5.62 28.49 -6.27
CA ARG A 50 4.98 29.46 -7.18
C ARG A 50 3.60 29.01 -7.70
N GLY A 51 3.17 27.80 -7.37
CA GLY A 51 1.93 27.21 -7.89
C GLY A 51 1.97 26.88 -9.39
N GLU A 52 3.16 26.80 -10.00
CA GLU A 52 3.35 26.43 -11.41
C GLU A 52 3.20 24.91 -11.64
N ILE A 53 3.39 24.11 -10.57
CA ILE A 53 3.11 22.67 -10.55
C ILE A 53 2.34 22.34 -9.26
N GLU A 54 1.43 21.38 -9.33
CA GLU A 54 0.70 20.91 -8.16
C GLU A 54 1.52 19.86 -7.40
N ALA A 55 1.37 19.82 -6.07
CA ALA A 55 1.91 18.70 -5.29
C ALA A 55 1.33 17.40 -5.85
N PRO A 56 2.12 16.32 -6.02
CA PRO A 56 1.58 15.04 -6.39
C PRO A 56 0.56 14.72 -5.30
N LYS A 57 -0.70 14.56 -5.71
CA LYS A 57 -1.68 13.92 -4.85
C LYS A 57 -1.05 12.57 -4.54
N GLN A 58 -0.60 12.36 -3.31
CA GLN A 58 -0.38 11.01 -2.85
C GLN A 58 -1.74 10.34 -2.96
N THR A 59 -1.96 9.63 -4.06
CA THR A 59 -3.05 8.68 -4.20
C THR A 59 -2.65 7.52 -3.32
N PHE A 60 -2.78 7.74 -2.01
CA PHE A 60 -2.73 6.65 -1.07
C PHE A 60 -3.95 5.81 -1.43
N ASP A 61 -3.70 4.62 -1.99
CA ASP A 61 -4.76 3.71 -2.39
C ASP A 61 -5.36 3.09 -1.13
N PHE A 62 -6.18 3.89 -0.45
CA PHE A 62 -6.86 3.51 0.78
C PHE A 62 -7.72 2.27 0.56
N GLU A 63 -8.31 2.13 -0.64
CA GLU A 63 -9.16 1.00 -0.98
C GLU A 63 -8.32 -0.27 -1.20
N GLY A 64 -7.21 -0.17 -1.94
CA GLY A 64 -6.24 -1.26 -2.10
C GLY A 64 -5.67 -1.74 -0.77
N MET A 65 -5.26 -0.82 0.11
CA MET A 65 -4.78 -1.17 1.44
C MET A 65 -5.88 -1.79 2.32
N ALA A 66 -7.10 -1.26 2.29
CA ALA A 66 -8.21 -1.85 3.02
C ALA A 66 -8.52 -3.27 2.54
N LYS A 67 -8.40 -3.53 1.24
CA LYS A 67 -8.57 -4.87 0.66
C LYS A 67 -7.52 -5.85 1.15
N VAL A 68 -6.24 -5.45 1.20
CA VAL A 68 -5.15 -6.28 1.75
C VAL A 68 -5.41 -6.61 3.22
N LEU A 69 -5.73 -5.60 4.04
CA LEU A 69 -6.05 -5.79 5.45
C LEU A 69 -7.26 -6.71 5.65
N ALA A 70 -8.27 -6.63 4.78
CA ALA A 70 -9.41 -7.53 4.82
C ALA A 70 -9.01 -8.98 4.50
N GLN A 71 -8.14 -9.21 3.51
CA GLN A 71 -7.62 -10.54 3.18
C GLN A 71 -6.85 -11.16 4.35
N GLU A 72 -5.99 -10.39 5.01
CA GLU A 72 -5.24 -10.87 6.18
C GLU A 72 -6.18 -11.34 7.30
N LYS A 73 -7.23 -10.56 7.59
CA LYS A 73 -8.22 -10.89 8.63
C LYS A 73 -9.05 -12.11 8.30
N ILE A 74 -9.50 -12.20 7.05
CA ILE A 74 -10.17 -13.40 6.53
C ILE A 74 -9.25 -14.61 6.68
N GLY A 75 -7.97 -14.48 6.36
CA GLY A 75 -6.99 -15.55 6.52
C GLY A 75 -6.85 -16.04 7.97
N ILE A 76 -6.86 -15.14 8.94
CA ILE A 76 -6.86 -15.50 10.37
C ILE A 76 -8.15 -16.25 10.73
N ILE A 77 -9.31 -15.72 10.33
CA ILE A 77 -10.62 -16.32 10.64
C ILE A 77 -10.78 -17.70 10.01
N GLU A 78 -10.36 -17.88 8.76
CA GLU A 78 -10.50 -19.14 8.00
C GLU A 78 -9.35 -20.12 8.24
N SER A 79 -8.35 -19.73 9.04
CA SER A 79 -7.26 -20.62 9.42
C SER A 79 -7.75 -21.84 10.22
N ALA A 80 -6.93 -22.89 10.22
CA ALA A 80 -7.15 -24.08 11.04
C ALA A 80 -6.77 -23.89 12.54
N MET A 81 -6.51 -22.65 12.97
CA MET A 81 -6.15 -22.36 14.36
C MET A 81 -7.35 -22.57 15.31
N PRO A 82 -7.12 -22.85 16.60
CA PRO A 82 -8.18 -22.83 17.60
C PRO A 82 -8.83 -21.45 17.72
N LEU A 83 -10.12 -21.39 18.07
CA LEU A 83 -10.88 -20.14 18.25
C LEU A 83 -10.14 -19.14 19.17
N GLU A 84 -9.58 -19.61 20.29
CA GLU A 84 -8.85 -18.76 21.22
C GLU A 84 -7.62 -18.10 20.59
N GLU A 85 -6.89 -18.81 19.72
CA GLU A 85 -5.74 -18.24 19.00
C GLU A 85 -6.18 -17.27 17.91
N LYS A 86 -7.30 -17.54 17.22
CA LYS A 86 -7.89 -16.60 16.26
C LYS A 86 -8.28 -15.30 16.94
N LEU A 87 -9.01 -15.38 18.06
CA LEU A 87 -9.43 -14.20 18.82
C LEU A 87 -8.22 -13.45 19.36
N LYS A 88 -7.19 -14.16 19.85
CA LYS A 88 -5.94 -13.52 20.26
C LYS A 88 -5.29 -12.77 19.09
N ALA A 89 -5.10 -13.39 17.93
CA ALA A 89 -4.51 -12.76 16.75
C ALA A 89 -5.34 -11.57 16.24
N LEU A 90 -6.66 -11.62 16.34
CA LEU A 90 -7.56 -10.55 15.91
C LEU A 90 -7.64 -9.38 16.90
N LEU A 91 -7.35 -9.61 18.18
CA LEU A 91 -7.52 -8.63 19.25
C LEU A 91 -6.20 -8.06 19.81
N GLU A 92 -5.07 -8.75 19.62
CA GLU A 92 -3.75 -8.25 20.05
C GLU A 92 -3.36 -6.96 19.31
N ASP A 93 -3.79 -6.83 18.06
CA ASP A 93 -3.69 -5.60 17.28
C ASP A 93 -5.02 -4.83 17.31
N GLN A 94 -5.11 -3.81 18.16
CA GLN A 94 -6.31 -2.96 18.30
C GLN A 94 -6.74 -2.26 16.99
N SER A 95 -5.86 -2.20 15.98
CA SER A 95 -6.23 -1.69 14.65
C SER A 95 -7.24 -2.60 13.93
N TYR A 96 -7.34 -3.87 14.35
CA TYR A 96 -8.15 -4.86 13.64
C TYR A 96 -9.63 -4.73 13.91
N ASP A 97 -10.03 -4.69 15.19
CA ASP A 97 -11.41 -4.45 15.59
C ASP A 97 -11.89 -3.07 15.11
N GLY A 98 -11.08 -2.03 15.29
CA GLY A 98 -11.41 -0.68 14.82
C GLY A 98 -11.64 -0.61 13.30
N PHE A 99 -10.89 -1.37 12.52
CA PHE A 99 -11.13 -1.48 11.08
C PHE A 99 -12.39 -2.29 10.77
N ILE A 100 -12.64 -3.44 11.42
CA ILE A 100 -13.84 -4.24 11.16
C ILE A 100 -15.09 -3.43 11.52
N ALA A 101 -15.09 -2.73 12.64
CA ALA A 101 -16.13 -1.80 13.05
C ALA A 101 -16.31 -0.66 12.04
N SER A 102 -15.21 -0.11 11.51
CA SER A 102 -15.25 0.93 10.47
C SER A 102 -15.86 0.42 9.14
N GLN A 103 -15.55 -0.80 8.72
CA GLN A 103 -16.00 -1.35 7.44
C GLN A 103 -17.41 -1.95 7.49
N LEU A 104 -17.75 -2.62 8.58
CA LEU A 104 -18.95 -3.46 8.68
C LEU A 104 -19.89 -3.08 9.84
N ARG A 105 -19.48 -2.18 10.74
CA ARG A 105 -20.19 -1.87 12.00
C ARG A 105 -20.42 -3.09 12.89
N LEU A 106 -19.50 -4.04 12.80
CA LEU A 106 -19.42 -5.22 13.66
C LEU A 106 -18.17 -5.11 14.53
N THR A 107 -18.22 -5.71 15.71
CA THR A 107 -17.08 -5.80 16.63
C THR A 107 -16.77 -7.26 16.92
N ILE A 108 -15.48 -7.54 17.13
CA ILE A 108 -15.00 -8.82 17.63
C ILE A 108 -14.51 -8.59 19.05
N ASP A 109 -14.85 -9.51 19.94
CA ASP A 109 -14.39 -9.50 21.33
C ASP A 109 -13.98 -10.90 21.77
N HIS A 110 -13.49 -11.02 23.01
CA HIS A 110 -13.05 -12.31 23.56
C HIS A 110 -14.17 -13.35 23.72
N ASN A 111 -15.44 -12.96 23.61
CA ASN A 111 -16.60 -13.84 23.72
C ASN A 111 -17.19 -14.22 22.35
N SER A 112 -16.58 -13.73 21.27
CA SER A 112 -17.02 -13.99 19.91
C SER A 112 -16.94 -15.47 19.56
N THR A 113 -17.99 -16.00 18.95
CA THR A 113 -18.08 -17.41 18.58
C THR A 113 -17.46 -17.67 17.21
N GLU A 114 -17.17 -18.93 16.91
CA GLU A 114 -16.70 -19.33 15.57
C GLU A 114 -17.70 -18.91 14.48
N GLU A 115 -19.00 -19.05 14.73
CA GLU A 115 -20.06 -18.63 13.81
C GLU A 115 -20.03 -17.11 13.54
N HIS A 116 -19.86 -16.31 14.60
CA HIS A 116 -19.72 -14.85 14.46
C HIS A 116 -18.49 -14.47 13.64
N LEU A 117 -17.35 -15.15 13.84
CA LEU A 117 -16.16 -14.91 13.04
C LEU A 117 -16.40 -15.25 11.56
N GLN A 118 -17.05 -16.38 11.26
CA GLN A 118 -17.38 -16.76 9.89
C GLN A 118 -18.32 -15.74 9.22
N ASP A 119 -19.31 -15.21 9.95
CA ASP A 119 -20.18 -14.14 9.45
C ASP A 119 -19.39 -12.86 9.14
N VAL A 120 -18.43 -12.49 10.00
CA VAL A 120 -17.54 -11.35 9.75
C VAL A 120 -16.68 -11.59 8.50
N ALA A 121 -16.07 -12.76 8.34
CA ALA A 121 -15.28 -13.09 7.16
C ALA A 121 -16.12 -13.02 5.88
N LYS A 122 -17.33 -13.57 5.89
CA LYS A 122 -18.27 -13.50 4.77
C LYS A 122 -18.65 -12.06 4.44
N ALA A 123 -18.94 -11.24 5.45
CA ALA A 123 -19.26 -9.84 5.25
C ALA A 123 -18.08 -9.03 4.67
N LEU A 124 -16.85 -9.29 5.13
CA LEU A 124 -15.64 -8.70 4.57
C LEU A 124 -15.43 -9.11 3.11
N LYS A 125 -15.63 -10.40 2.80
CA LYS A 125 -15.57 -10.93 1.43
C LYS A 125 -16.54 -10.20 0.49
N MET A 126 -17.80 -10.05 0.91
CA MET A 126 -18.81 -9.33 0.13
C MET A 126 -18.49 -7.83 -0.02
N ARG A 127 -17.99 -7.18 1.04
CA ARG A 127 -17.68 -5.74 1.04
C ARG A 127 -16.57 -5.37 0.05
N PHE A 128 -15.56 -6.23 -0.06
CA PHE A 128 -14.35 -6.00 -0.86
C PHE A 128 -14.29 -6.82 -2.16
N GLY A 129 -15.32 -7.62 -2.47
CA GLY A 129 -15.35 -8.49 -3.64
C GLY A 129 -14.21 -9.51 -3.62
N LEU A 130 -13.99 -10.15 -2.47
CA LEU A 130 -13.02 -11.22 -2.27
C LEU A 130 -13.79 -12.55 -2.32
N GLU A 131 -13.47 -13.42 -3.27
CA GLU A 131 -14.04 -14.78 -3.38
C GLU A 131 -13.28 -15.76 -2.47
#